data_AF-H6Q8T2-F1
#
_entry.id   AF-H6Q8T2-F1
#
_cell.length_a   1.000
_cell.length_b   1.000
_cell.length_c   1.000
_cell.angle_alpha   90.00
_cell.angle_beta   90.00
_cell.angle_gamma   90.00
#
_symmetry.space_group_name_H-M   'P 1'
#
loop_
_entity.id
_entity.type
_entity.pdbx_description
1 polymer ?
#
loop_
_entity_poly.entity_id
_entity_poly.type
_entity_poly.pdbx_seq_one_letter_code
_entity_poly.pdbx_strand_id
1 'polypeptide(L)' 'MVTITCPVCKRQIRVEWPQDRGDFEEFIVMHGDHVFKAYVDKEGFLRRAWPVRFLHATDA' A
#
# COMPACT_ATOMS: atom_id res chain seq x y z
N MET A 1 -3.34 -11.27 6.09
CA MET A 1 -2.05 -10.63 6.43
C MET A 1 -0.97 -11.17 5.50
N VAL A 2 -0.21 -10.29 4.85
CA VAL A 2 0.90 -10.66 3.97
C VAL A 2 2.16 -9.92 4.41
N THR A 3 3.34 -10.46 4.07
CA THR A 3 4.61 -9.77 4.30
C THR A 3 5.12 -9.22 2.97
N ILE A 4 5.45 -7.93 2.93
CA ILE A 4 5.98 -7.25 1.74
C ILE A 4 7.21 -6.43 2.09
N THR A 5 8.00 -6.07 1.06
CA THR A 5 9.12 -5.14 1.20
C THR A 5 8.62 -3.71 1.01
N CYS A 6 8.81 -2.83 2.01
CA CYS A 6 8.49 -1.42 1.87
C CYS A 6 9.32 -0.81 0.71
N PRO A 7 8.69 -0.18 -0.30
CA PRO A 7 9.43 0.32 -1.47
C PRO A 7 10.32 1.53 -1.13
N VAL A 8 10.07 2.19 0.01
CA VAL A 8 10.82 3.38 0.47
C VAL A 8 12.06 2.97 1.26
N CYS A 9 11.92 2.33 2.42
CA CYS A 9 13.04 2.01 3.32
C CYS A 9 13.55 0.57 3.22
N LYS A 10 12.97 -0.26 2.34
CA LYS A 10 13.34 -1.66 2.08
C LYS A 10 13.18 -2.65 3.24
N ARG A 11 12.57 -2.25 4.37
CA ARG A 11 12.24 -3.17 5.47
C ARG A 11 11.08 -4.10 5.10
N GLN A 12 11.07 -5.31 5.65
CA GLN A 12 9.92 -6.22 5.60
C GLN A 12 8.82 -5.69 6.54
N ILE A 13 7.59 -5.59 6.04
CA ILE A 13 6.42 -5.12 6.79
C ILE A 13 5.25 -6.06 6.59
N ARG A 14 4.37 -6.12 7.59
CA ARG A 14 3.11 -6.88 7.51
C ARG A 14 1.98 -5.95 7.13
N VAL A 15 1.17 -6.35 6.16
CA VAL A 15 0.00 -5.59 5.73
C VAL A 15 -1.23 -6.49 5.69
N GLU A 16 -2.35 -5.94 6.13
CA GLU A 16 -3.65 -6.58 6.03
C GLU A 16 -4.45 -5.88 4.93
N TRP A 17 -4.85 -6.65 3.94
CA TRP A 17 -5.75 -6.19 2.90
C TRP A 17 -7.18 -6.69 3.22
N PRO A 18 -8.24 -5.98 2.80
CA PRO A 18 -9.62 -6.45 2.88
C PRO A 18 -9.78 -7.81 2.20
N GLN A 19 -10.73 -8.68 2.59
CA GLN A 19 -10.89 -10.00 1.95
C GLN A 19 -11.67 -9.93 0.64
N ASP A 20 -12.54 -8.93 0.50
CA ASP A 20 -13.50 -8.70 -0.57
C ASP A 20 -12.94 -7.81 -1.70
N ARG A 21 -11.68 -8.06 -2.08
CA ARG A 21 -10.97 -7.27 -3.10
C ARG A 21 -11.45 -7.60 -4.51
N GLY A 22 -11.42 -6.59 -5.39
CA GLY A 22 -11.64 -6.76 -6.83
C GLY A 22 -10.46 -7.42 -7.57
N ASP A 23 -10.59 -7.62 -8.89
CA ASP A 23 -9.53 -8.20 -9.72
C ASP A 23 -8.22 -7.38 -9.66
N PHE A 24 -8.32 -6.06 -9.62
CA PHE A 24 -7.20 -5.14 -9.43
C PHE A 24 -7.64 -3.91 -8.63
N GLU A 25 -7.15 -3.81 -7.40
CA GLU A 25 -7.53 -2.74 -6.49
C GLU A 25 -6.30 -1.94 -6.01
N GLU A 26 -6.52 -0.65 -5.81
CA GLU A 26 -5.49 0.32 -5.45
C GLU A 26 -5.63 0.70 -3.98
N PHE A 27 -4.55 0.58 -3.22
CA PHE A 27 -4.49 0.96 -1.81
C PHE A 27 -3.43 2.01 -1.57
N ILE A 28 -3.68 2.90 -0.61
CA ILE A 28 -2.64 3.74 -0.01
C ILE A 28 -2.17 3.06 1.26
N VAL A 29 -0.87 2.76 1.33
CA VAL A 29 -0.27 2.07 2.46
C VAL A 29 0.66 3.03 3.20
N MET A 30 0.46 3.13 4.51
CA MET A 30 1.28 3.92 5.42
C MET A 30 2.09 3.01 6.34
N HIS A 31 3.40 3.25 6.43
CA HIS A 31 4.32 2.54 7.31
C HIS A 31 5.30 3.53 7.93
N GLY A 32 5.07 3.92 9.19
CA GLY A 32 5.78 5.03 9.82
C GLY A 32 5.49 6.33 9.09
N ASP A 33 6.54 7.01 8.61
CA ASP A 33 6.50 8.20 7.76
C ASP A 33 6.57 7.89 6.25
N HIS A 34 6.62 6.61 5.87
CA HIS A 34 6.61 6.20 4.46
C HIS A 34 5.19 5.98 3.95
N VAL A 35 4.92 6.49 2.76
CA VAL A 35 3.66 6.26 2.05
C VAL A 35 3.94 5.75 0.64
N PHE A 36 3.16 4.77 0.23
CA PHE A 36 3.24 4.23 -1.13
C PHE A 36 1.86 3.77 -1.58
N LYS A 37 1.64 3.83 -2.89
CA LYS A 37 0.47 3.23 -3.52
C LYS A 37 0.77 1.77 -3.82
N ALA A 38 -0.17 0.89 -3.54
CA ALA A 38 -0.08 -0.55 -3.75
C ALA A 38 -1.19 -1.02 -4.70
N TYR A 39 -0.85 -1.91 -5.61
CA TYR A 39 -1.80 -2.56 -6.52
C TYR A 39 -1.86 -4.02 -6.15
N VAL A 40 -3.03 -4.47 -5.72
CA VAL A 40 -3.26 -5.81 -5.20
C VAL A 40 -4.33 -6.48 -6.06
N ASP A 41 -4.12 -7.74 -6.40
CA ASP A 41 -5.13 -8.53 -7.12
C ASP A 41 -6.12 -9.22 -6.16
N LYS A 42 -7.12 -9.90 -6.73
CA LYS A 42 -8.11 -10.64 -5.94
C LYS A 42 -7.48 -11.69 -5.04
N GLU A 43 -6.42 -12.37 -5.49
CA GLU A 43 -5.69 -13.37 -4.72
C GLU A 43 -4.89 -12.76 -3.55
N GLY A 44 -4.72 -11.43 -3.53
CA GLY A 44 -4.02 -10.70 -2.47
C GLY A 44 -2.53 -10.53 -2.70
N PHE A 45 -2.06 -10.80 -3.92
CA PHE A 45 -0.68 -10.56 -4.30
C PHE A 45 -0.46 -9.09 -4.64
N LEU A 46 0.59 -8.53 -4.03
CA LEU A 46 1.09 -7.21 -4.41
C LEU A 46 1.73 -7.29 -5.79
N ARG A 47 1.09 -6.70 -6.80
CA ARG A 47 1.60 -6.67 -8.17
C ARG A 47 2.55 -5.51 -8.41
N ARG A 48 2.24 -4.34 -7.85
CA ARG A 48 3.07 -3.14 -7.98
C ARG A 48 3.00 -2.28 -6.73
N ALA A 49 4.09 -1.58 -6.43
CA ALA A 49 4.13 -0.58 -5.38
C ALA A 49 5.06 0.58 -5.75
N TRP A 50 4.66 1.81 -5.44
CA TRP A 50 5.49 2.99 -5.70
C TRP A 50 5.40 4.01 -4.56
N PRO A 51 6.55 4.56 -4.13
CA PRO A 51 6.59 5.66 -3.16
C PRO A 51 5.75 6.84 -3.62
N VAL A 52 5.04 7.48 -2.69
CA VAL A 52 4.31 8.73 -2.94
C VAL A 52 4.61 9.75 -1.84
N ARG A 53 4.49 11.03 -2.16
CA ARG A 53 4.53 12.12 -1.18
C ARG A 53 3.10 12.43 -0.73
N PHE A 54 2.93 12.74 0.56
CA PHE A 54 1.65 13.19 1.09
C PHE A 54 1.44 14.67 0.78
N LEU A 55 0.19 15.04 0.50
CA LEU A 55 -0.28 16.41 0.55
C LEU A 55 -1.37 16.48 1.61
N HIS A 56 -1.36 17.56 2.39
CA HIS A 56 -2.42 17.86 3.35
C HIS A 56 -3.35 18.91 2.73
N ALA A 57 -4.65 18.67 2.81
CA ALA A 57 -5.67 19.65 2.48
C ALA A 57 -6.28 20.20 3.77
N THR A 58 -6.64 21.48 3.76
CA THR A 58 -7.46 22.13 4.79
C THR A 58 -8.68 22.75 4.11
N ASP A 59 -9.73 23.02 4.88
CA ASP A 59 -10.89 23.76 4.40
C ASP A 59 -10.47 25.14 3.86
N ALA A 60 -11.24 25.65 2.89
CA ALA A 60 -11.01 26.96 2.26
C ALA A 60 -11.53 28.11 3.12
#